data_AF-V4TDY7-F1
#
_entry.id   AF-V4TDY7-F1
#
_cell.length_a   1.000
_cell.length_b   1.000
_cell.length_c   1.000
_cell.angle_alpha   90.00
_cell.angle_beta   90.00
_cell.angle_gamma   90.00
#
_symmetry.space_group_name_H-M   'P 1'
#
loop_
_entity.id
_entity.type
_entity.pdbx_description
1 polymer ?
#
loop_
_entity_poly.entity_id
_entity_poly.type
_entity_poly.pdbx_seq_one_letter_code
_entity_poly.pdbx_strand_id
1 'polypeptide(L)'
;MDFFLIRFFMQHLFYGKSVPFVSSKDALKNATLRGYFNSAQALADYAKILLHIKENLSAEMSPIIVVGASYGGMLAAWFRSKYPHSALGAVASFAPIIYFDNITPSNAYYDIVTSDFREASESCYMTIKQSWVEMDKTAARKNGLAFLSKMLKTCK
;
A
#
# COMPACT_ATOMS: atom_id res chain seq x y z
N MET A 1 12.85 -25.83 2.29
CA MET A 1 14.24 -25.37 2.48
C MET A 1 14.17 -24.31 3.56
N ASP A 2 14.39 -24.72 4.81
CA ASP A 2 14.27 -23.82 5.96
C ASP A 2 15.58 -23.08 6.15
N PHE A 3 15.51 -21.75 6.10
CA PHE A 3 16.63 -20.88 6.43
C PHE A 3 16.52 -20.49 7.91
N PHE A 4 17.61 -20.60 8.66
CA PHE A 4 17.70 -20.02 9.98
C PHE A 4 17.88 -18.51 9.84
N LEU A 5 16.82 -17.75 10.08
CA LEU A 5 16.75 -16.30 9.88
C LEU A 5 16.27 -15.60 11.15
N ILE A 6 16.86 -14.45 11.45
CA ILE A 6 16.28 -13.48 12.39
C ILE A 6 15.34 -12.57 11.59
N ARG A 7 14.14 -12.35 12.13
CA ARG A 7 13.09 -11.58 11.45
C ARG A 7 12.81 -10.30 12.22
N PHE A 8 12.79 -9.18 11.50
CA PHE A 8 12.41 -7.88 12.02
C PHE A 8 11.26 -7.31 11.21
N PHE A 9 10.27 -6.74 11.90
CA PHE A 9 9.19 -5.97 11.28
C PHE A 9 9.39 -4.51 11.63
N MET A 10 9.74 -3.70 10.63
CA MET A 10 9.97 -2.27 10.80
C MET A 10 8.68 -1.51 10.50
N GLN A 11 8.16 -0.78 11.49
CA GLN A 11 6.99 0.07 11.30
C GLN A 11 7.39 1.38 10.61
N HIS A 12 6.68 1.75 9.55
CA HIS A 12 6.90 2.98 8.80
C HIS A 12 6.60 4.21 9.65
N LEU A 13 7.38 5.27 9.49
CA LEU A 13 7.16 6.57 10.11
C LEU A 13 5.73 7.09 9.79
N PHE A 14 5.06 7.73 10.75
CA PHE A 14 3.66 8.18 10.70
C PHE A 14 2.59 7.08 10.77
N TYR A 15 2.96 5.80 10.85
CA TYR A 15 2.02 4.70 11.05
C TYR A 15 2.12 4.11 12.45
N GLY A 16 0.96 3.72 13.00
CA GLY A 16 0.88 3.05 14.30
C GLY A 16 1.50 3.88 15.41
N LYS A 17 2.53 3.35 16.06
CA LYS A 17 3.25 3.98 17.17
C LYS A 17 4.51 4.72 16.72
N SER A 18 4.94 4.56 15.46
CA SER A 18 6.11 5.25 14.90
C SER A 18 5.75 6.67 14.44
N VAL A 19 5.23 7.51 15.34
CA VAL A 19 4.96 8.93 15.06
C VAL A 19 5.78 9.79 16.02
N PRO A 20 6.59 10.73 15.52
CA PRO A 20 7.42 11.57 16.40
C PRO A 20 6.56 12.51 17.25
N PHE A 21 6.68 12.39 18.58
CA PHE A 21 6.29 13.38 19.61
C PHE A 21 4.80 13.77 19.73
N VAL A 22 3.95 13.45 18.76
CA VAL A 22 2.52 13.83 18.72
C VAL A 22 1.65 12.70 18.13
N SER A 23 0.32 12.88 18.14
CA SER A 23 -0.59 11.95 17.44
C SER A 23 -0.39 12.01 15.92
N SER A 24 -0.66 10.91 15.20
CA SER A 24 -0.58 10.89 13.72
C SER A 24 -1.43 11.99 13.08
N LYS A 25 -2.62 12.24 13.65
CA LYS A 25 -3.53 13.27 13.16
C LYS A 25 -2.94 14.67 13.28
N ASP A 26 -2.24 14.96 14.37
CA ASP A 26 -1.62 16.27 14.60
C ASP A 26 -0.33 16.41 13.78
N ALA A 27 0.46 15.34 13.67
CA ALA A 27 1.64 15.29 12.82
C ALA A 27 1.28 15.59 11.35
N LEU A 28 0.16 15.02 10.87
CA LEU A 28 -0.33 15.24 9.52
C LEU A 28 -0.98 16.62 9.33
N LYS A 29 -1.36 17.35 10.39
CA LYS A 29 -1.84 18.75 10.26
C LYS A 29 -0.69 19.75 10.19
N ASN A 30 0.43 19.46 10.85
CA ASN A 30 1.61 20.30 10.86
C ASN A 30 2.41 20.12 9.55
N ALA A 31 2.62 21.19 8.78
CA ALA A 31 3.31 21.12 7.50
C ALA A 31 4.78 20.67 7.62
N THR A 32 5.49 21.11 8.66
CA THR A 32 6.88 20.73 8.93
C THR A 32 6.99 19.24 9.24
N LEU A 33 6.13 18.72 10.13
CA LEU A 33 6.12 17.29 10.46
C LEU A 33 5.71 16.45 9.25
N ARG A 34 4.62 16.84 8.56
CA ARG A 34 4.18 16.17 7.33
C ARG A 34 5.27 16.15 6.25
N GLY A 35 6.18 17.12 6.21
CA GLY A 35 7.33 17.11 5.29
C GLY A 35 8.22 15.87 5.44
N TYR A 36 8.31 15.30 6.65
CA TYR A 36 9.04 14.04 6.89
C TYR A 36 8.24 12.79 6.49
N PHE A 37 6.95 12.91 6.17
CA PHE A 37 6.11 11.80 5.76
C PHE A 37 6.28 11.49 4.27
N ASN A 38 7.43 10.93 3.92
CA ASN A 38 7.75 10.53 2.55
C ASN A 38 8.58 9.24 2.52
N SER A 39 8.60 8.59 1.36
CA SER A 39 9.30 7.32 1.18
C SER A 39 10.81 7.45 1.35
N ALA A 40 11.43 8.55 0.92
CA ALA A 40 12.88 8.75 1.04
C ALA A 40 13.32 8.73 2.51
N GLN A 41 12.58 9.40 3.40
CA GLN A 41 12.84 9.36 4.84
C GLN A 41 12.61 7.98 5.44
N ALA A 42 11.54 7.28 5.06
CA ALA A 42 11.32 5.92 5.53
C ALA A 42 12.48 4.97 5.14
N LEU A 43 13.00 5.09 3.91
CA LEU A 43 14.15 4.30 3.47
C LEU A 43 15.43 4.66 4.27
N ALA A 44 15.65 5.93 4.58
CA ALA A 44 16.77 6.36 5.41
C ALA A 44 16.65 5.83 6.85
N ASP A 45 15.45 5.85 7.43
CA ASP A 45 15.16 5.28 8.75
C ASP A 45 15.48 3.77 8.77
N TYR A 46 15.04 3.02 7.75
CA TYR A 46 15.34 1.59 7.64
C TYR A 46 16.84 1.31 7.53
N ALA A 47 17.58 2.11 6.75
CA ALA A 47 19.04 1.94 6.64
C ALA A 47 19.72 2.13 8.00
N LYS A 48 19.32 3.16 8.76
CA LYS A 48 19.86 3.44 10.09
C LYS A 48 19.49 2.37 11.12
N ILE A 49 18.24 1.90 11.11
CA ILE A 49 17.78 0.82 11.98
C ILE A 49 18.55 -0.47 11.71
N LEU A 50 18.75 -0.83 10.43
CA LEU A 50 19.48 -2.05 10.07
C LEU A 50 20.94 -1.99 10.51
N LEU A 51 21.61 -0.85 10.37
CA LEU A 51 22.96 -0.66 10.91
C LEU A 51 22.98 -0.87 12.43
N HIS A 52 22.07 -0.22 13.15
CA HIS A 52 21.97 -0.35 14.60
C HIS A 52 21.69 -1.79 15.07
N ILE A 53 20.82 -2.52 14.35
CA ILE A 53 20.53 -3.92 14.64
C ILE A 53 21.77 -4.79 14.42
N LYS A 54 22.53 -4.57 13.34
CA LYS A 54 23.74 -5.35 13.05
C LYS A 54 24.79 -5.14 14.13
N GLU A 55 25.02 -3.89 14.54
CA GLU A 55 25.96 -3.56 15.62
C GLU A 55 25.54 -4.18 16.96
N ASN A 56 24.28 -4.02 17.37
CA ASN A 56 23.79 -4.54 18.65
C ASN A 56 23.78 -6.06 18.74
N LEU A 57 23.73 -6.77 17.61
CA LEU A 57 23.70 -8.23 17.54
C LEU A 57 25.04 -8.84 17.10
N SER A 58 26.09 -8.03 16.93
CA SER A 58 27.39 -8.47 16.39
C SER A 58 27.24 -9.27 15.08
N ALA A 59 26.38 -8.74 14.20
CA ALA A 59 25.93 -9.38 12.96
C ALA A 59 26.40 -8.59 11.71
N GLU A 60 27.56 -7.94 11.78
CA GLU A 60 28.10 -7.04 10.75
C GLU A 60 28.26 -7.72 9.38
N MET A 61 28.56 -9.02 9.37
CA MET A 61 28.71 -9.82 8.15
C MET A 61 27.41 -10.50 7.70
N SER A 62 26.34 -10.41 8.48
CA SER A 62 25.08 -11.08 8.15
C SER A 62 24.39 -10.41 6.95
N PRO A 63 23.99 -11.19 5.92
CA PRO A 63 23.28 -10.65 4.77
C PRO A 63 21.85 -10.28 5.16
N ILE A 64 21.34 -9.20 4.58
CA ILE A 64 19.96 -8.74 4.78
C ILE A 64 19.17 -8.94 3.49
N ILE A 65 18.00 -9.55 3.61
CA ILE A 65 16.97 -9.55 2.58
C ILE A 65 15.81 -8.69 3.06
N VAL A 66 15.44 -7.67 2.28
CA VAL A 66 14.27 -6.85 2.59
C VAL A 66 13.04 -7.42 1.90
N VAL A 67 11.95 -7.56 2.63
CA VAL A 67 10.71 -8.19 2.14
C VAL A 67 9.55 -7.23 2.37
N GLY A 68 8.71 -7.06 1.35
CA GLY A 68 7.51 -6.24 1.47
C GLY A 68 6.47 -6.58 0.42
N ALA A 69 5.23 -6.15 0.68
CA ALA A 69 4.12 -6.29 -0.25
C ALA A 69 3.41 -4.95 -0.50
N SER A 70 2.78 -4.77 -1.67
CA SER A 70 2.09 -3.53 -2.04
C SER A 70 3.04 -2.32 -1.92
N TYR A 71 2.66 -1.24 -1.23
CA TYR A 71 3.55 -0.13 -0.92
C TYR A 71 4.83 -0.57 -0.20
N GLY A 72 4.74 -1.52 0.74
CA GLY A 72 5.92 -2.11 1.39
C GLY A 72 6.83 -2.85 0.39
N GLY A 73 6.26 -3.43 -0.67
CA GLY A 73 7.02 -4.06 -1.74
C GLY A 73 7.74 -3.03 -2.61
N MET A 74 7.10 -1.89 -2.88
CA MET A 74 7.76 -0.75 -3.52
C MET A 74 8.93 -0.24 -2.66
N LEU A 75 8.72 -0.08 -1.35
CA LEU A 75 9.79 0.27 -0.42
C LEU A 75 10.93 -0.76 -0.43
N ALA A 76 10.63 -2.06 -0.45
CA ALA A 76 11.66 -3.10 -0.50
C ALA A 76 12.51 -3.00 -1.79
N ALA A 77 11.86 -2.84 -2.95
CA ALA A 77 12.53 -2.65 -4.23
C ALA A 77 13.38 -1.36 -4.26
N TRP A 78 12.82 -0.24 -3.80
CA TRP A 78 13.52 1.03 -3.73
C TRP A 78 14.66 1.02 -2.71
N PHE A 79 14.49 0.33 -1.58
CA PHE A 79 15.53 0.17 -0.58
C PHE A 79 16.73 -0.56 -1.17
N ARG A 80 16.51 -1.71 -1.83
CA ARG A 80 17.60 -2.43 -2.51
C ARG A 80 18.26 -1.59 -3.60
N SER A 81 17.49 -0.78 -4.33
CA SER A 81 18.01 0.09 -5.39
C SER A 81 18.84 1.27 -4.86
N LYS A 82 18.43 1.88 -3.74
CA LYS A 82 19.08 3.08 -3.17
C LYS A 82 20.15 2.76 -2.13
N TYR A 83 20.00 1.65 -1.40
CA TYR A 83 20.92 1.17 -0.37
C TYR A 83 21.45 -0.23 -0.70
N PRO A 84 22.11 -0.43 -1.87
CA PRO A 84 22.58 -1.75 -2.27
C PRO A 84 23.70 -2.30 -1.37
N HIS A 85 24.35 -1.44 -0.59
CA HIS A 85 25.34 -1.82 0.41
C HIS A 85 24.71 -2.34 1.72
N SER A 86 23.44 -2.01 1.98
CA SER A 86 22.74 -2.40 3.22
C SER A 86 21.93 -3.69 3.07
N ALA A 87 21.37 -3.98 1.90
CA ALA A 87 20.58 -5.19 1.65
C ALA A 87 21.12 -5.96 0.44
N LEU A 88 21.33 -7.26 0.61
CA LEU A 88 21.78 -8.18 -0.44
C LEU A 88 20.73 -8.32 -1.56
N GLY A 89 19.45 -8.35 -1.18
CA GLY A 89 18.35 -8.53 -2.11
C GLY A 89 17.02 -8.04 -1.55
N ALA A 90 16.01 -7.99 -2.41
CA ALA A 90 14.65 -7.61 -2.06
C ALA A 90 13.63 -8.59 -2.62
N VAL A 91 12.60 -8.89 -1.83
CA VAL A 91 11.37 -9.55 -2.29
C VAL A 91 10.26 -8.50 -2.29
N ALA A 92 9.92 -8.00 -3.47
CA ALA A 92 8.92 -6.97 -3.70
C ALA A 92 7.63 -7.58 -4.25
N SER A 93 6.78 -8.06 -3.34
CA SER A 93 5.54 -8.77 -3.71
C SER A 93 4.41 -7.81 -4.06
N PHE A 94 3.68 -8.06 -5.16
CA PHE A 94 2.54 -7.23 -5.59
C PHE A 94 2.82 -5.71 -5.57
N ALA A 95 4.06 -5.32 -5.88
CA ALA A 95 4.54 -3.94 -5.76
C ALA A 95 4.21 -3.16 -7.05
N PRO A 96 3.30 -2.18 -7.03
CA PRO A 96 2.87 -1.49 -8.23
C PRO A 96 3.87 -0.38 -8.64
N ILE A 97 5.15 -0.74 -8.83
CA ILE A 97 6.25 0.22 -9.08
C ILE A 97 6.08 0.94 -10.43
N ILE A 98 5.33 0.36 -11.37
CA ILE A 98 5.08 0.92 -12.71
C ILE A 98 3.74 1.66 -12.84
N TYR A 99 2.97 1.79 -11.76
CA TYR A 99 1.66 2.48 -11.75
C TYR A 99 1.79 4.01 -11.58
N PHE A 100 2.96 4.57 -11.87
CA PHE A 100 3.23 6.00 -11.81
C PHE A 100 3.42 6.55 -13.21
N ASP A 101 3.20 7.85 -13.34
CA ASP A 101 3.27 8.56 -14.61
C ASP A 101 2.37 7.92 -15.68
N ASN A 102 2.66 8.17 -16.96
CA ASN A 102 1.94 7.55 -18.07
C ASN A 102 2.55 6.19 -18.48
N ILE A 103 3.16 5.46 -17.54
CA ILE A 103 3.76 4.14 -17.81
C ILE A 103 2.66 3.06 -17.91
N THR A 104 1.71 3.08 -16.97
CA THR A 104 0.57 2.15 -16.96
C THR A 104 -0.72 2.92 -17.30
N PRO A 105 -1.61 2.39 -18.16
CA PRO A 105 -2.90 3.02 -18.43
C PRO A 105 -3.69 3.29 -17.15
N SER A 106 -4.35 4.46 -17.08
CA SER A 106 -5.07 4.90 -15.86
C SER A 106 -6.22 3.97 -15.46
N ASN A 107 -6.79 3.23 -16.41
CA ASN A 107 -7.86 2.26 -16.18
C ASN A 107 -7.36 0.83 -15.89
N ALA A 108 -6.05 0.56 -15.96
CA ALA A 108 -5.50 -0.79 -15.88
C ALA A 108 -5.94 -1.55 -14.61
N TYR A 109 -6.00 -0.86 -13.47
CA TYR A 109 -6.48 -1.46 -12.23
C TYR A 109 -7.94 -1.93 -12.35
N TYR A 110 -8.82 -1.09 -12.88
CA TYR A 110 -10.24 -1.41 -13.04
C TYR A 110 -10.49 -2.47 -14.12
N ASP A 111 -9.66 -2.51 -15.16
CA ASP A 111 -9.72 -3.54 -16.19
C ASP A 111 -9.44 -4.93 -15.60
N ILE A 112 -8.41 -5.04 -14.73
CA ILE A 112 -8.10 -6.29 -14.03
C ILE A 112 -9.23 -6.67 -13.06
N VAL A 113 -9.72 -5.74 -12.24
CA VAL A 113 -10.87 -5.99 -11.35
C VAL A 113 -12.08 -6.49 -12.16
N THR A 114 -12.35 -5.88 -13.30
CA THR A 114 -13.43 -6.31 -14.20
C THR A 114 -13.21 -7.72 -14.74
N SER A 115 -11.97 -8.04 -15.11
CA SER A 115 -11.58 -9.37 -15.58
C SER A 115 -11.79 -10.43 -14.50
N ASP A 116 -11.40 -10.17 -13.25
CA ASP A 116 -11.56 -11.11 -12.13
C ASP A 116 -13.03 -11.52 -11.95
N PHE A 117 -13.96 -10.54 -11.97
CA PHE A 117 -15.39 -10.83 -11.87
C PHE A 117 -15.93 -11.57 -13.10
N ARG A 118 -15.44 -11.25 -14.30
CA ARG A 118 -15.84 -11.92 -15.52
C ARG A 118 -15.36 -13.37 -15.57
N GLU A 119 -14.11 -13.62 -15.18
CA GLU A 119 -13.52 -14.95 -15.08
C GLU A 119 -14.28 -15.81 -14.07
N ALA A 120 -14.66 -15.23 -12.93
CA ALA A 120 -15.51 -15.92 -11.96
C ALA A 120 -16.91 -16.24 -12.51
N SER A 121 -17.53 -15.31 -13.26
CA SER A 121 -18.80 -15.54 -13.95
C SER A 121 -19.18 -14.38 -14.89
N GLU A 122 -19.53 -14.73 -16.13
CA GLU A 122 -20.06 -13.76 -17.10
C GLU A 122 -21.36 -13.10 -16.60
N SER A 123 -22.24 -13.86 -15.94
CA SER A 123 -23.49 -13.31 -15.41
C SER A 123 -23.24 -12.35 -14.23
N CYS A 124 -22.20 -12.60 -13.43
CA CYS A 124 -21.79 -11.70 -12.36
C CYS A 124 -21.28 -10.37 -12.93
N TYR A 125 -20.36 -10.43 -13.89
CA TYR A 125 -19.87 -9.25 -14.62
C TYR A 125 -21.02 -8.43 -15.21
N MET A 126 -21.94 -9.08 -15.95
CA MET A 126 -23.06 -8.40 -16.58
C MET A 126 -24.03 -7.79 -15.57
N THR A 127 -24.28 -8.49 -14.46
CA THR A 127 -25.13 -7.98 -13.36
C THR A 127 -24.52 -6.73 -12.71
N ILE A 128 -23.23 -6.78 -12.37
CA ILE A 128 -22.52 -5.62 -11.79
C ILE A 128 -22.55 -4.45 -12.76
N LYS A 129 -22.25 -4.69 -14.04
CA LYS A 129 -22.28 -3.66 -15.09
C LYS A 129 -23.66 -3.00 -15.22
N GLN A 130 -24.73 -3.81 -15.25
CA GLN A 130 -26.10 -3.29 -15.36
C GLN A 130 -26.55 -2.56 -14.09
N SER A 131 -26.06 -2.98 -12.91
CA SER A 131 -26.46 -2.40 -11.63
C SER A 131 -26.21 -0.89 -11.55
N TRP A 132 -25.09 -0.40 -12.11
CA TRP A 132 -24.76 1.02 -12.15
C TRP A 132 -25.82 1.83 -12.92
N VAL A 133 -26.21 1.35 -14.10
CA VAL A 133 -27.23 1.99 -14.94
C VAL A 133 -28.58 2.04 -14.22
N GLU A 134 -28.97 0.97 -13.53
CA GLU A 134 -30.24 0.93 -12.79
C GLU A 134 -30.21 1.80 -11.52
N MET A 135 -29.06 1.91 -10.86
CA MET A 135 -28.88 2.85 -9.76
C MET A 135 -29.02 4.29 -10.22
N ASP A 136 -28.39 4.68 -11.35
CA ASP A 136 -28.50 6.04 -11.89
C ASP A 136 -29.95 6.39 -12.30
N LYS A 137 -30.62 5.46 -13.02
CA LYS A 137 -32.04 5.62 -13.37
C LYS A 137 -32.93 5.76 -12.15
N THR A 138 -32.64 5.01 -11.09
CA THR A 138 -33.41 5.05 -9.85
C THR A 138 -33.15 6.36 -9.12
N ALA A 139 -31.89 6.79 -9.02
CA ALA A 139 -31.49 8.04 -8.37
C ALA A 139 -32.17 9.27 -9.00
N ALA A 140 -32.36 9.27 -10.33
CA ALA A 140 -33.03 10.34 -11.06
C ALA A 140 -34.54 10.47 -10.81
N ARG A 141 -35.19 9.47 -10.20
CA ARG A 141 -36.63 9.50 -9.88
C ARG A 141 -36.90 10.31 -8.60
N LYS A 142 -38.12 10.82 -8.47
CA LYS A 142 -38.60 11.44 -7.21
C LYS A 142 -38.48 10.42 -6.07
N ASN A 143 -37.85 10.82 -4.97
CA ASN A 143 -37.52 9.97 -3.82
C ASN A 143 -36.58 8.78 -4.13
N GLY A 144 -35.94 8.76 -5.30
CA GLY A 144 -35.05 7.69 -5.76
C GLY A 144 -33.84 7.45 -4.86
N LEU A 145 -33.15 8.53 -4.47
CA LEU A 145 -32.02 8.45 -3.54
C LEU A 145 -32.43 7.92 -2.15
N ALA A 146 -33.61 8.28 -1.65
CA ALA A 146 -34.11 7.76 -0.38
C ALA A 146 -34.45 6.26 -0.48
N PHE A 147 -35.01 5.84 -1.62
CA PHE A 147 -35.22 4.43 -1.92
C PHE A 147 -33.89 3.66 -1.98
N LEU A 148 -32.90 4.15 -2.72
CA LEU A 148 -31.58 3.53 -2.82
C LEU A 148 -30.89 3.45 -1.46
N SER A 149 -30.94 4.51 -0.66
CA SER A 149 -30.38 4.52 0.70
C SER A 149 -31.02 3.45 1.58
N LYS A 150 -32.35 3.29 1.52
CA LYS A 150 -33.05 2.22 2.25
C LYS A 150 -32.69 0.83 1.73
N MET A 151 -32.62 0.65 0.42
CA MET A 151 -32.31 -0.63 -0.23
C MET A 151 -30.87 -1.09 0.05
N LEU A 152 -29.91 -0.19 -0.12
CA LEU A 152 -28.47 -0.41 0.09
C LEU A 152 -28.06 -0.26 1.56
N LYS A 153 -29.00 0.15 2.43
CA LYS A 153 -28.80 0.38 3.87
C LYS A 153 -27.65 1.34 4.15
N THR A 154 -27.57 2.44 3.40
CA THR A 154 -26.52 3.44 3.61
C THR A 154 -26.79 4.25 4.88
N CYS A 155 -25.74 4.62 5.60
CA CYS A 155 -25.82 5.60 6.68
C CYS A 155 -26.04 7.01 6.12
N LYS A 156 -26.47 7.94 6.99
CA LYS A 156 -26.49 9.37 6.69
C LYS A 156 -25.11 9.98 6.87
#